data_AF-A0A2S2NY72-F1
#
_entry.id   AF-A0A2S2NY72-F1
#
_cell.length_a   1.000
_cell.length_b   1.000
_cell.length_c   1.000
_cell.angle_alpha   90.00
_cell.angle_beta   90.00
_cell.angle_gamma   90.00
#
_symmetry.space_group_name_H-M   'P 1'
#
loop_
_entity.id
_entity.type
_entity.pdbx_description
1 polymer ?
#
loop_
_entity_poly.entity_id
_entity_poly.type
_entity_poly.pdbx_seq_one_letter_code
_entity_poly.pdbx_strand_id
1 'polypeptide(L)'
;MAMWTTFTNSGTSDPSRESGLGSDSDNMAELAQLLQADIPEGRNSLSDSHVNLERVAEYCEGNYFQAENKRLALEETKNYTTQSLASVAYQINTLAYNFLQLLDLQTVQLSEMDSQINHIAQVIFFI
;
A
#
# COMPACT_ATOMS: atom_id res chain seq x y z
N MET A 1 22.56 -14.50 5.37
CA MET A 1 23.59 -14.25 6.39
C MET A 1 24.32 -12.95 6.09
N ALA A 2 23.70 -11.79 6.40
CA ALA A 2 24.34 -10.45 6.49
C ALA A 2 23.30 -9.34 6.81
N MET A 3 22.48 -9.49 7.85
CA MET A 3 21.54 -8.41 8.25
C MET A 3 21.37 -8.26 9.77
N TRP A 4 22.35 -8.70 10.56
CA TRP A 4 22.27 -8.76 12.03
C TRP A 4 23.43 -8.04 12.75
N THR A 5 24.29 -7.29 12.04
CA THR A 5 25.53 -6.74 12.63
C THR A 5 25.56 -5.21 12.81
N THR A 6 24.42 -4.55 12.92
CA THR A 6 24.37 -3.10 13.22
C THR A 6 23.74 -2.78 14.57
N PHE A 7 23.74 -3.75 15.49
CA PHE A 7 23.25 -3.59 16.85
C PHE A 7 24.42 -3.53 17.83
N THR A 8 25.26 -2.48 17.75
CA THR A 8 26.06 -1.93 18.86
C THR A 8 26.95 -0.81 18.31
N ASN A 9 26.54 0.46 18.42
CA ASN A 9 27.52 1.49 18.73
C ASN A 9 26.86 2.72 19.38
N SER A 10 27.39 3.05 20.56
CA SER A 10 27.48 4.39 21.15
C SER A 10 26.22 5.24 21.24
N GLY A 11 25.55 5.14 22.40
CA GLY A 11 24.73 6.21 22.93
C GLY A 11 25.59 7.41 23.30
N THR A 12 25.51 8.45 22.48
CA THR A 12 25.76 9.83 22.87
C THR A 12 24.45 10.59 22.66
N SER A 13 23.82 10.94 23.77
CA SER A 13 22.60 11.71 23.86
C SER A 13 22.79 13.13 23.30
N ASP A 14 22.18 13.40 22.15
CA ASP A 14 21.97 14.74 21.62
C ASP A 14 20.47 15.07 21.71
N PRO A 15 20.03 16.03 22.54
CA PRO A 15 18.61 16.29 22.82
C PRO A 15 17.95 17.26 21.82
N SER A 16 18.53 17.47 20.63
CA SER A 16 18.01 18.43 19.65
C SER A 16 17.85 17.81 18.27
N ARG A 17 16.60 17.43 17.93
CA ARG A 17 16.01 16.97 16.63
C ARG A 17 15.19 15.72 16.94
N GLU A 18 13.87 15.77 17.00
CA GLU A 18 13.01 15.97 15.85
C GLU A 18 11.58 16.25 16.37
N SER A 19 11.19 17.51 16.43
CA SER A 19 9.77 17.87 16.49
C SER A 19 9.24 17.76 15.06
N GLY A 20 8.94 16.52 14.65
CA GLY A 20 8.22 16.19 13.44
C GLY A 20 6.75 16.56 13.59
N LEU A 21 6.46 17.86 13.59
CA LEU A 21 5.16 18.35 13.14
C LEU A 21 5.20 18.20 11.62
N GLY A 22 4.67 17.09 11.10
CA GLY A 22 4.30 17.03 9.69
C GLY A 22 3.45 18.26 9.42
N SER A 23 3.89 19.13 8.51
CA SER A 23 3.13 20.32 8.17
C SER A 23 1.77 19.88 7.64
N ASP A 24 0.68 20.52 8.03
CA ASP A 24 -0.67 20.22 7.49
C ASP A 24 -0.68 20.19 5.95
N SER A 25 0.23 20.95 5.33
CA SER A 25 0.49 20.95 3.89
C SER A 25 1.06 19.61 3.37
N ASP A 26 1.90 18.95 4.15
CA ASP A 26 2.51 17.65 3.79
C ASP A 26 1.46 16.53 3.93
N ASN A 27 0.63 16.57 4.98
CA ASN A 27 -0.49 15.64 5.17
C ASN A 27 -1.54 15.77 4.05
N MET A 28 -1.82 17.00 3.60
CA MET A 28 -2.70 17.26 2.44
C MET A 28 -2.11 16.77 1.12
N ALA A 29 -0.79 16.94 0.92
CA ALA A 29 -0.11 16.45 -0.28
C ALA A 29 -0.09 14.91 -0.34
N GLU A 30 0.15 14.25 0.80
CA GLU A 30 0.12 12.79 0.92
C GLU A 30 -1.29 12.23 0.69
N LEU A 31 -2.32 12.87 1.26
CA LEU A 31 -3.72 12.52 1.00
C LEU A 31 -4.08 12.64 -0.49
N ALA A 32 -3.66 13.72 -1.14
CA ALA A 32 -3.90 13.93 -2.56
C ALA A 32 -3.19 12.87 -3.43
N GLN A 33 -1.96 12.49 -3.06
CA GLN A 33 -1.23 11.43 -3.74
C GLN A 33 -1.93 10.07 -3.61
N LEU A 34 -2.36 9.71 -2.40
CA LEU A 34 -3.09 8.46 -2.16
C LEU A 34 -4.37 8.38 -2.98
N LEU A 35 -5.14 9.47 -3.05
CA LEU A 35 -6.41 9.52 -3.79
C LEU A 35 -6.22 9.56 -5.31
N GLN A 36 -5.24 10.30 -5.81
CA GLN A 36 -5.10 10.56 -7.25
C GLN A 36 -4.21 9.55 -7.97
N ALA A 37 -3.24 8.95 -7.26
CA ALA A 37 -2.27 8.04 -7.85
C ALA A 37 -2.34 6.65 -7.22
N ASP A 38 -2.01 6.52 -5.93
CA ASP A 38 -1.64 5.22 -5.36
C ASP A 38 -2.84 4.24 -5.26
N ILE A 39 -4.03 4.73 -4.90
CA ILE A 39 -5.25 3.91 -4.86
C ILE A 39 -5.76 3.58 -6.27
N PRO A 40 -5.92 4.54 -7.20
CA PRO A 40 -6.28 4.25 -8.59
C PRO A 40 -5.30 3.29 -9.30
N GLU A 41 -4.00 3.47 -9.11
CA GLU A 41 -2.96 2.62 -9.71
C GLU A 41 -2.98 1.21 -9.12
N GLY A 42 -3.10 1.08 -7.79
CA GLY A 42 -3.25 -0.21 -7.14
C GLY A 42 -4.50 -0.96 -7.61
N ARG A 43 -5.60 -0.23 -7.83
CA ARG A 43 -6.83 -0.78 -8.41
C ARG A 43 -6.67 -1.22 -9.86
N ASN A 44 -6.02 -0.42 -10.70
CA ASN A 44 -5.76 -0.77 -12.09
C ASN A 44 -4.86 -2.00 -12.18
N SER A 45 -3.80 -2.05 -11.37
CA SER A 45 -2.90 -3.21 -11.27
C SER A 45 -3.67 -4.50 -10.93
N LEU A 46 -4.63 -4.44 -10.01
CA LEU A 46 -5.45 -5.59 -9.65
C LEU A 46 -6.41 -6.00 -10.78
N SER A 47 -6.97 -5.01 -11.50
CA SER A 47 -7.79 -5.24 -12.69
C SER A 47 -6.98 -5.91 -13.82
N ASP A 48 -5.75 -5.45 -14.04
CA ASP A 48 -4.86 -6.03 -15.04
C ASP A 48 -4.44 -7.46 -14.64
N SER A 49 -4.13 -7.67 -13.36
CA SER A 49 -3.87 -9.02 -12.83
C SER A 49 -5.04 -9.97 -13.09
N HIS A 50 -6.28 -9.54 -12.87
CA HIS A 50 -7.45 -10.37 -13.15
C HIS A 50 -7.48 -10.85 -14.62
N VAL A 51 -7.32 -9.93 -15.57
CA VAL A 51 -7.30 -10.27 -17.00
C VAL A 51 -6.10 -11.14 -17.36
N ASN A 52 -4.93 -10.88 -16.76
CA ASN A 52 -3.73 -11.67 -17.00
C ASN A 52 -3.87 -13.09 -16.45
N LEU A 53 -4.50 -13.28 -15.30
CA LEU A 53 -4.74 -14.59 -14.70
C LEU A 53 -5.66 -15.46 -15.55
N GLU A 54 -6.65 -14.87 -16.19
CA GLU A 54 -7.50 -15.58 -17.16
C GLU A 54 -6.66 -16.15 -18.30
N ARG A 55 -5.78 -15.34 -18.90
CA ARG A 55 -4.86 -15.80 -19.95
C ARG A 55 -3.87 -16.85 -19.46
N VAL A 56 -3.36 -16.70 -18.23
CA VAL A 56 -2.46 -17.70 -17.61
C VAL A 56 -3.19 -19.02 -17.42
N ALA A 57 -4.46 -19.00 -17.01
CA ALA A 57 -5.28 -20.19 -16.86
C ALA A 57 -5.50 -20.89 -18.22
N GLU A 58 -5.88 -20.14 -19.25
CA GLU A 58 -6.03 -20.66 -20.63
C GLU A 58 -4.71 -21.26 -21.15
N TYR A 59 -3.58 -20.58 -20.91
CA TYR A 59 -2.26 -21.10 -21.27
C TYR A 59 -1.94 -22.39 -20.53
N CYS A 60 -2.17 -22.45 -19.21
CA CYS A 60 -1.90 -23.64 -18.41
C CYS A 60 -2.74 -24.84 -18.87
N GLU A 61 -4.01 -24.61 -19.21
CA GLU A 61 -4.89 -25.66 -19.76
C GLU A 61 -4.41 -26.13 -21.14
N GLY A 62 -4.12 -25.19 -22.05
CA GLY A 62 -3.62 -25.49 -23.38
C GLY A 62 -2.28 -26.23 -23.35
N ASN A 63 -1.34 -25.77 -22.52
CA ASN A 63 -0.04 -26.40 -22.31
C ASN A 63 -0.21 -27.82 -21.74
N TYR A 64 -1.10 -28.00 -20.76
CA TYR A 64 -1.37 -29.33 -20.22
C TYR A 64 -1.97 -30.27 -21.27
N PHE A 65 -2.87 -29.80 -22.14
CA PHE A 65 -3.44 -30.61 -23.22
C PHE A 65 -2.42 -30.99 -24.30
N GLN A 66 -1.60 -30.04 -24.73
CA GLN A 66 -0.64 -30.21 -25.83
C GLN A 66 0.66 -30.89 -25.42
N ALA A 67 1.08 -30.78 -24.15
CA ALA A 67 2.34 -31.34 -23.67
C ALA A 67 2.34 -32.88 -23.74
N GLU A 68 3.43 -33.44 -24.26
CA GLU A 68 3.68 -34.90 -24.22
C GLU A 68 3.92 -35.38 -22.77
N ASN A 69 4.62 -34.57 -21.97
CA ASN A 69 4.89 -34.86 -20.56
C ASN A 69 3.97 -34.06 -19.63
N LYS A 70 2.84 -34.68 -19.26
CA LYS A 70 1.84 -34.08 -18.36
C LYS A 70 2.39 -33.70 -16.98
N ARG A 71 3.41 -34.41 -16.47
CA ARG A 71 3.99 -34.13 -15.16
C ARG A 71 4.73 -32.78 -15.16
N LEU A 72 5.47 -32.50 -16.23
CA LEU A 72 6.18 -31.24 -16.39
C LEU A 72 5.21 -30.07 -16.57
N ALA A 73 4.19 -30.22 -17.43
CA ALA A 73 3.17 -29.20 -17.63
C ALA A 73 2.41 -28.87 -16.34
N LEU A 74 2.09 -29.89 -15.52
CA LEU A 74 1.45 -29.69 -14.22
C LEU A 74 2.36 -28.94 -13.24
N GLU A 75 3.66 -29.23 -13.24
CA GLU A 75 4.64 -28.54 -12.42
C GLU A 75 4.75 -27.05 -12.80
N GLU A 76 4.71 -26.77 -14.10
CA GLU A 76 4.68 -25.40 -14.64
C GLU A 76 3.40 -24.66 -14.21
N THR A 77 2.22 -25.29 -14.35
CA THR A 77 0.95 -24.73 -13.86
C THR A 77 1.01 -24.44 -12.36
N LYS A 78 1.59 -25.33 -11.55
CA LYS A 78 1.73 -25.11 -10.11
C LYS A 78 2.61 -23.89 -9.79
N ASN A 79 3.68 -23.69 -10.55
CA ASN A 79 4.53 -22.51 -10.41
C ASN A 79 3.75 -21.23 -10.76
N TYR A 80 3.03 -21.21 -11.89
CA TYR A 80 2.19 -20.06 -12.25
C TYR A 80 1.11 -19.77 -11.20
N THR A 81 0.45 -20.81 -10.66
CA THR A 81 -0.53 -20.64 -9.58
C THR A 81 0.09 -20.03 -8.32
N THR A 82 1.30 -20.46 -7.95
CA THR A 82 2.00 -19.93 -6.77
C THR A 82 2.39 -18.46 -6.97
N GLN A 83 2.94 -18.13 -8.15
CA GLN A 83 3.31 -16.75 -8.50
C GLN A 83 2.10 -15.83 -8.55
N SER A 84 1.02 -16.30 -9.18
CA SER A 84 -0.27 -15.62 -9.29
C SER A 84 -0.84 -15.29 -7.92
N LEU A 85 -0.88 -16.29 -7.03
CA LEU A 85 -1.37 -16.11 -5.66
C LEU A 85 -0.54 -15.09 -4.89
N ALA A 86 0.80 -15.19 -4.96
CA ALA A 86 1.69 -14.25 -4.28
C ALA A 86 1.54 -12.82 -4.82
N SER A 87 1.44 -12.66 -6.14
CA SER A 87 1.26 -11.37 -6.81
C SER A 87 -0.04 -10.69 -6.41
N VAL A 88 -1.17 -11.40 -6.48
CA VAL A 88 -2.48 -10.85 -6.10
C VAL A 88 -2.54 -10.53 -4.61
N ALA A 89 -2.01 -11.40 -3.75
CA ALA A 89 -1.98 -11.16 -2.31
C ALA A 89 -1.20 -9.89 -1.97
N TYR A 90 -0.05 -9.67 -2.63
CA TYR A 90 0.74 -8.46 -2.45
C TYR A 90 -0.03 -7.21 -2.91
N GLN A 91 -0.64 -7.25 -4.10
CA GLN A 91 -1.43 -6.13 -4.63
C GLN A 91 -2.58 -5.75 -3.70
N ILE A 92 -3.32 -6.74 -3.18
CA ILE A 92 -4.40 -6.51 -2.22
C ILE A 92 -3.86 -5.91 -0.92
N ASN A 93 -2.74 -6.44 -0.40
CA ASN A 93 -2.15 -5.93 0.83
C ASN A 93 -1.70 -4.46 0.69
N THR A 94 -1.02 -4.13 -0.40
CA THR A 94 -0.59 -2.75 -0.68
C THR A 94 -1.78 -1.82 -0.81
N LEU A 95 -2.82 -2.21 -1.55
CA LEU A 95 -4.01 -1.39 -1.69
C LEU A 95 -4.74 -1.19 -0.35
N ALA A 96 -4.83 -2.23 0.48
CA ALA A 96 -5.40 -2.14 1.81
C ALA A 96 -4.61 -1.18 2.71
N TYR A 97 -3.27 -1.23 2.67
CA TYR A 97 -2.43 -0.29 3.40
C TYR A 97 -2.70 1.16 2.97
N ASN A 98 -2.72 1.43 1.67
CA ASN A 98 -3.00 2.76 1.13
C ASN A 98 -4.39 3.28 1.55
N PHE A 99 -5.40 2.40 1.58
CA PHE A 99 -6.73 2.76 2.08
C PHE A 99 -6.75 3.06 3.58
N LEU A 100 -6.05 2.26 4.41
CA LEU A 100 -5.97 2.51 5.84
C LEU A 100 -5.25 3.83 6.13
N GLN A 101 -4.16 4.11 5.40
CA GLN A 101 -3.42 5.37 5.49
C GLN A 101 -4.30 6.56 5.10
N LEU A 102 -5.09 6.43 4.04
CA LEU A 102 -6.06 7.44 3.64
C LEU A 102 -7.07 7.73 4.77
N LEU A 103 -7.63 6.69 5.39
CA LEU A 103 -8.61 6.84 6.47
C LEU A 103 -8.02 7.51 7.71
N ASP A 104 -6.77 7.20 8.05
CA ASP A 104 -6.06 7.82 9.18
C ASP A 104 -5.82 9.31 8.94
N LEU A 105 -5.31 9.67 7.75
CA LEU A 105 -5.11 11.07 7.34
C LEU A 105 -6.42 11.87 7.29
N GLN A 106 -7.52 11.27 6.83
CA GLN A 106 -8.85 11.91 6.88
C GLN A 106 -9.34 12.12 8.31
N THR A 107 -9.07 11.18 9.22
CA THR A 107 -9.49 11.28 10.63
C THR A 107 -8.74 12.41 11.35
N VAL A 108 -7.44 12.55 11.08
CA VAL A 108 -6.63 13.65 11.62
C VAL A 108 -7.11 15.00 11.08
N GLN A 109 -7.35 15.12 9.76
CA GLN A 109 -7.88 16.36 9.17
C GLN A 109 -9.24 16.78 9.75
N LEU A 110 -10.16 15.84 9.99
CA LEU A 110 -11.45 16.15 10.60
C LEU A 110 -11.31 16.67 12.03
N SER A 111 -10.40 16.10 12.82
CA SER A 111 -10.13 16.57 14.19
C SER A 111 -9.51 17.97 14.22
N GLU A 112 -8.67 18.31 13.23
CA GLU A 112 -8.08 19.65 13.10
C GLU A 112 -9.12 20.67 12.63
N MET A 113 -9.99 20.29 11.69
CA MET A 113 -11.07 21.14 11.20
C MET A 113 -12.07 21.47 12.34
N ASP A 114 -12.41 20.49 13.19
CA ASP A 114 -13.23 20.72 14.39
C ASP A 114 -12.54 21.66 15.40
N SER A 115 -11.23 21.54 15.58
CA SER A 115 -10.45 22.43 16.46
C SER A 115 -10.42 23.87 15.92
N GLN A 116 -10.23 24.05 14.61
CA GLN A 116 -10.28 25.36 13.96
C GLN A 116 -11.67 26.01 14.06
N ILE A 117 -12.74 25.24 13.90
CA ILE A 117 -14.12 25.71 14.11
C ILE A 117 -14.31 26.17 15.57
N ASN A 118 -13.84 25.39 16.54
CA ASN A 118 -13.93 25.76 17.95
C ASN A 118 -13.14 27.04 18.27
N HIS A 119 -11.97 27.24 17.66
CA HIS A 119 -11.22 28.50 17.78
C HIS A 119 -11.93 29.69 17.15
N ILE A 120 -12.54 29.54 15.97
CA ILE A 120 -13.35 30.60 15.34
C ILE A 120 -14.57 30.94 16.21
N ALA A 121 -15.23 29.92 16.77
CA ALA A 121 -16.36 30.11 17.68
C ALA A 121 -15.95 30.90 18.94
N GLN A 122 -14.74 30.65 19.48
CA GLN A 122 -14.21 31.44 20.60
C GLN A 122 -13.90 32.89 20.21
N VAL A 123 -13.39 33.14 19.01
CA VAL A 123 -13.11 34.51 18.52
C VAL A 123 -14.42 35.29 18.33
N ILE A 124 -15.47 34.65 17.79
CA ILE A 124 -16.80 35.26 17.66
C ILE A 124 -17.47 35.48 19.02
N PHE A 125 -17.21 34.63 20.01
CA PHE A 125 -17.70 34.83 21.38
C PHE A 125 -17.04 36.03 22.08
N PHE A 126 -15.86 36.46 21.61
CA PHE A 126 -15.06 37.54 22.21
C PHE A 126 -15.16 38.88 21.45
N ILE A 127 -15.87 38.93 20.32
CA ILE A 127 -16.17 40.14 19.52
C ILE A 127 -17.62 40.54 19.77
#